data_AF-A0A915XQX1-F1
#
_entry.id   AF-A0A915XQX1-F1
#
_cell.length_a   1.000
_cell.length_b   1.000
_cell.length_c   1.000
_cell.angle_alpha   90.00
_cell.angle_beta   90.00
_cell.angle_gamma   90.00
#
_symmetry.space_group_name_H-M   'P 1'
#
loop_
_entity.id
_entity.type
_entity.pdbx_description
1 polymer ?
#
loop_
_entity_poly.entity_id
_entity_poly.type
_entity_poly.pdbx_seq_one_letter_code
_entity_poly.pdbx_strand_id
1 'polypeptide(L)' 'MTPIPSHDCPDCGEPLVHVHTEVGSGAFRTQAVSMPQMPIHFYDCPECGTCWKFATRLLPDPVRQIARDAQDQ' A
#
# COMPACT_ATOMS: atom_id res chain seq x y z
N MET A 1 -3.74 -20.96 6.22
CA MET A 1 -2.98 -20.00 5.40
C MET A 1 -3.98 -19.35 4.46
N THR A 2 -4.46 -18.16 4.79
CA THR A 2 -5.39 -17.41 3.92
C THR A 2 -4.56 -16.84 2.76
N PRO A 3 -4.89 -17.14 1.49
CA PRO A 3 -4.17 -16.54 0.37
C PRO A 3 -4.34 -15.03 0.44
N ILE A 4 -3.23 -14.31 0.48
CA ILE A 4 -3.23 -12.85 0.32
C ILE A 4 -3.81 -12.59 -1.07
N PRO A 5 -4.83 -11.73 -1.23
CA PRO A 5 -5.34 -11.40 -2.55
C PRO A 5 -4.19 -10.80 -3.37
N SER A 6 -3.78 -11.52 -4.40
CA SER A 6 -2.88 -11.05 -5.44
C SER A 6 -3.65 -10.02 -6.25
N HIS A 7 -3.45 -8.75 -5.95
CA HIS A 7 -4.05 -7.63 -6.67
C HIS A 7 -3.25 -7.36 -7.95
N ASP A 8 -3.93 -7.23 -9.08
CA ASP A 8 -3.36 -6.69 -10.30
C ASP A 8 -3.20 -5.16 -10.21
N CYS A 9 -2.15 -4.65 -10.84
CA CYS A 9 -1.93 -3.22 -10.98
C CYS A 9 -3.00 -2.66 -11.93
N PRO A 10 -3.80 -1.66 -11.53
CA PRO A 10 -4.85 -1.12 -12.40
C PRO A 10 -4.31 -0.34 -13.61
N ASP A 11 -3.02 -0.04 -13.64
CA ASP A 11 -2.37 0.70 -14.72
C ASP A 11 -1.80 -0.23 -15.81
N CYS A 12 -1.04 -1.27 -15.41
CA CYS A 12 -0.41 -2.20 -16.35
C CYS A 12 -1.01 -3.63 -16.37
N GLY A 13 -1.87 -3.97 -15.40
CA GLY A 13 -2.44 -5.32 -15.25
C GLY A 13 -1.52 -6.36 -14.62
N GLU A 14 -0.28 -6.02 -14.30
CA GLU A 14 0.71 -6.97 -13.74
C GLU A 14 0.45 -7.23 -12.25
N PRO A 15 0.69 -8.46 -11.72
CA PRO A 15 0.49 -8.75 -10.31
C PRO A 15 1.37 -7.86 -9.42
N LEU A 16 0.71 -7.19 -8.48
CA LEU A 16 1.37 -6.38 -7.49
C LEU A 16 2.13 -7.25 -6.47
N VAL A 17 3.34 -6.83 -6.16
CA VAL A 17 4.18 -7.49 -5.16
C VAL A 17 3.85 -6.92 -3.80
N HIS A 18 3.38 -7.77 -2.87
CA HIS A 18 3.18 -7.37 -1.49
C HIS A 18 4.53 -7.10 -0.83
N VAL A 19 4.69 -5.90 -0.26
CA VAL A 19 5.96 -5.46 0.34
C VAL A 19 5.88 -5.39 1.85
N HIS A 20 4.80 -4.84 2.39
CA HIS A 20 4.66 -4.63 3.82
C HIS A 20 3.19 -4.58 4.24
N THR A 21 2.88 -4.91 5.48
CA THR A 21 1.56 -4.67 6.07
C THR A 21 1.75 -3.91 7.36
N GLU A 22 1.14 -2.72 7.44
CA GLU A 22 1.12 -1.93 8.65
C GLU A 22 -0.29 -1.96 9.25
N VAL A 23 -0.38 -2.05 10.57
CA VAL A 23 -1.68 -1.91 11.26
C VAL A 23 -1.84 -0.44 11.63
N GLY A 24 -2.81 0.21 11.00
CA GLY A 24 -3.09 1.60 11.23
C GLY A 24 -4.58 1.88 11.10
N SER A 25 -5.06 2.84 11.87
CA SER A 25 -6.33 3.50 11.60
C SER A 25 -6.03 4.52 10.52
N GLY A 26 -6.63 4.40 9.33
CA GLY A 26 -6.44 5.30 8.18
C GLY A 26 -6.82 6.78 8.40
N ALA A 27 -6.87 7.24 9.65
CA ALA A 27 -7.14 8.58 10.12
C ALA A 27 -5.84 9.31 10.51
N PHE A 28 -5.87 10.63 10.45
CA PHE A 28 -4.76 11.49 10.89
C PHE A 28 -4.40 11.22 12.37
N ARG A 29 -3.09 11.32 12.66
CA ARG A 29 -2.40 10.84 13.88
C ARG A 29 -3.05 11.21 15.22
N THR A 30 -3.82 12.31 15.30
CA THR A 30 -4.46 12.76 16.55
C THR A 30 -5.70 11.96 16.93
N GLN A 31 -6.33 11.23 15.99
CA GLN A 31 -7.53 10.43 16.24
C GLN A 31 -7.29 8.92 16.04
N ALA A 32 -6.09 8.52 15.62
CA ALA A 32 -5.77 7.15 15.25
C ALA A 32 -5.93 6.16 16.44
N VAL A 33 -5.56 6.56 17.66
CA VAL A 33 -5.56 5.64 18.83
C VAL A 33 -6.97 5.14 19.19
N SER A 34 -8.01 5.95 18.97
CA SER A 34 -9.40 5.60 19.30
C SER A 34 -10.19 5.06 18.11
N MET A 35 -9.59 5.04 16.91
CA MET A 35 -10.20 4.55 15.68
C MET A 35 -9.91 3.05 15.51
N PRO A 36 -10.82 2.30 14.85
CA PRO A 36 -10.57 0.90 14.53
C PRO A 36 -9.28 0.77 13.71
N GLN A 37 -8.33 0.03 14.27
CA GLN A 37 -7.08 -0.32 13.63
C GLN A 37 -7.37 -1.36 12.54
N MET A 38 -6.92 -1.13 11.32
CA MET A 38 -7.11 -2.07 10.22
C MET A 38 -5.77 -2.37 9.53
N PRO A 39 -5.53 -3.59 9.05
CA PRO A 39 -4.33 -3.86 8.28
C PRO A 39 -4.36 -3.08 6.95
N ILE A 40 -3.30 -2.33 6.71
CA ILE A 40 -3.01 -1.63 5.46
C ILE A 40 -1.87 -2.39 4.78
N HIS A 41 -2.19 -3.06 3.68
CA HIS A 41 -1.23 -3.79 2.87
C HIS A 41 -0.62 -2.86 1.82
N PHE A 42 0.70 -2.81 1.75
CA PHE A 42 1.44 -2.06 0.75
C PHE A 42 1.93 -2.99 -0.34
N TYR A 43 1.75 -2.52 -1.57
CA TYR A 43 1.97 -3.25 -2.79
C TYR A 43 2.82 -2.41 -3.72
N ASP A 44 3.73 -3.04 -4.44
CA ASP A 44 4.59 -2.37 -5.40
C ASP A 44 4.48 -3.03 -6.76
N CYS A 45 4.33 -2.20 -7.79
CA CYS A 45 4.35 -2.67 -9.15
C CYS A 45 5.79 -2.64 -9.68
N PRO A 46 6.39 -3.79 -10.04
CA PRO A 46 7.76 -3.82 -10.59
C PRO A 46 7.84 -3.18 -11.98
N GLU A 47 6.75 -3.22 -12.76
CA GLU A 47 6.70 -2.64 -14.11
C GLU A 47 6.50 -1.12 -14.07
N CYS A 48 5.47 -0.65 -13.38
CA CYS A 48 5.18 0.79 -13.31
C CYS A 48 6.09 1.54 -12.32
N GLY A 49 6.70 0.83 -11.35
CA GLY A 49 7.36 1.43 -10.20
C GLY A 49 6.42 2.04 -9.17
N THR A 50 5.11 2.10 -9.46
CA THR A 50 4.08 2.74 -8.62
C THR A 50 3.83 1.97 -7.32
N CYS A 51 3.77 2.73 -6.24
CA CYS A 51 3.46 2.22 -4.91
C CYS A 51 1.94 2.30 -4.68
N TRP A 52 1.35 1.20 -4.21
CA TRP A 52 -0.06 1.06 -3.91
C TRP A 52 -0.26 0.69 -2.44
N LYS A 53 -1.38 1.13 -1.88
CA LYS A 53 -1.84 0.73 -0.55
C LYS A 53 -3.25 0.19 -0.61
N PHE A 54 -3.52 -0.84 0.16
CA PHE A 54 -4.80 -1.52 0.26
C PHE A 54 -5.20 -1.61 1.72
N ALA A 55 -6.19 -0.80 2.11
CA ALA A 55 -6.84 -0.90 3.41
C ALA A 55 -8.24 -1.49 3.23
N THR A 56 -9.14 -0.68 2.65
CA THR A 56 -10.48 -1.09 2.20
C THR A 56 -10.61 -1.10 0.68
N ARG A 57 -9.77 -0.33 0.00
CA ARG A 57 -9.64 -0.27 -1.46
C ARG A 57 -8.19 -0.01 -1.83
N LEU A 58 -7.81 -0.42 -3.04
CA LEU A 58 -6.50 -0.14 -3.61
C LEU A 58 -6.42 1.34 -3.99
N LEU A 59 -5.41 2.05 -3.47
CA LEU A 59 -5.15 3.45 -3.74
C LEU A 59 -3.66 3.65 -4.01
N PRO A 60 -3.28 4.60 -4.87
CA PRO A 60 -1.88 4.97 -5.02
C PRO A 60 -1.37 5.57 -3.70
N ASP A 61 -0.16 5.20 -3.29
CA ASP A 61 0.51 5.76 -2.11
C ASP A 61 1.64 6.71 -2.54
N PRO A 62 1.34 8.01 -2.74
CA PRO A 62 2.34 8.97 -3.19
C PRO A 62 3.47 9.18 -2.18
N VAL A 63 3.23 8.93 -0.89
CA VAL A 63 4.26 9.07 0.15
C VAL A 63 5.35 8.01 -0.02
N ARG A 64 4.98 6.73 -0.15
CA ARG A 64 5.94 5.66 -0.47
C ARG A 64 6.57 5.85 -1.84
N GLN A 65 5.81 6.34 -2.81
CA GLN A 65 6.37 6.57 -4.15
C GLN A 65 7.49 7.61 -4.12
N ILE A 66 7.29 8.73 -3.43
CA ILE A 66 8.33 9.74 -3.22
C ILE A 66 9.48 9.17 -2.37
N ALA A 67 9.18 8.41 -1.32
CA ALA A 67 10.20 7.82 -0.47
C ALA A 67 11.09 6.80 -1.22
N ARG A 68 10.51 6.03 -2.16
CA ARG A 68 11.29 5.14 -3.03
C ARG A 68 12.12 5.91 -4.04
N ASP A 69 11.54 6.91 -4.72
CA ASP A 69 12.26 7.76 -5.66
C ASP A 69 13.46 8.45 -5.00
N ALA A 70 13.29 8.93 -3.77
CA ALA A 70 14.37 9.53 -2.97
C ALA A 70 15.46 8.53 -2.51
N GLN A 71 15.21 7.22 -2.56
CA GLN A 71 16.21 6.19 -2.24
C GLN A 71 17.00 5.72 -3.47
N ASP A 72 16.56 6.07 -4.69
CA ASP A 72 17.22 5.73 -5.96
C ASP A 72 18.17 6.85 -6.46
N GLN A 73 18.28 7.97 -5.73
CA GLN A 73 19.26 9.05 -5.96
C GLN A 73 20.51 8.92 -5.08
#